data_AF-A0A961NXY9-F1
#
_entry.id   AF-A0A961NXY9-F1
#
_cell.length_a   1.000
_cell.length_b   1.000
_cell.length_c   1.000
_cell.angle_alpha   90.00
_cell.angle_beta   90.00
_cell.angle_gamma   90.00
#
_symmetry.space_group_name_H-M   'P 1'
#
loop_
_entity.id
_entity.type
_entity.pdbx_description
1 polymer ?
#
loop_
_entity_poly.entity_id
_entity_poly.type
_entity_poly.pdbx_seq_one_letter_code
_entity_poly.pdbx_strand_id
1 'polypeptide(L)'
;MTFSIVARCAETGQFGLAISSSSPAVAARCAFARAGVGAVATQNVTNPALGPAVLDRLDAGATARDAVIGAIADEAHPDYRQVLATDRTGASFIHS
;
A
#
# COMPACT_ATOMS: atom_id res chain seq x y z
N MET A 1 4.30 16.78 5.85
CA MET A 1 4.71 16.40 4.49
C MET A 1 5.17 14.94 4.54
N THR A 2 4.75 14.11 3.59
CA THR A 2 5.08 12.68 3.55
C THR A 2 5.38 12.27 2.11
N PHE A 3 6.42 11.45 1.92
CA PHE A 3 6.70 10.78 0.65
C PHE A 3 7.13 9.34 0.93
N SER A 4 6.76 8.44 0.01
CA SER A 4 7.01 7.01 0.13
C SER A 4 7.38 6.40 -1.21
N ILE A 5 8.09 5.29 -1.18
CA ILE A 5 8.37 4.43 -2.33
C ILE A 5 8.09 2.98 -1.95
N VAL A 6 7.46 2.25 -2.88
CA VAL A 6 7.27 0.79 -2.83
C VAL A 6 7.95 0.21 -4.06
N ALA A 7 8.69 -0.88 -3.88
CA ALA A 7 9.39 -1.57 -4.97
C ALA A 7 9.31 -3.09 -4.83
N ARG A 8 9.39 -3.79 -5.97
CA ARG A 8 9.58 -5.23 -6.07
C ARG A 8 10.88 -5.51 -6.82
N CYS A 9 11.76 -6.32 -6.25
CA CYS A 9 12.93 -6.81 -6.97
C CYS A 9 12.49 -7.82 -8.04
N ALA A 10 12.85 -7.58 -9.31
CA ALA A 10 12.47 -8.45 -10.41
C ALA A 10 13.13 -9.85 -10.32
N GLU A 11 14.35 -9.92 -9.80
CA GLU A 11 15.15 -11.14 -9.70
C GLU A 11 14.71 -12.02 -8.52
N THR A 12 14.50 -11.42 -7.33
CA THR A 12 14.21 -12.18 -6.11
C THR A 12 12.73 -12.21 -5.74
N GLY A 13 11.91 -11.34 -6.34
CA GLY A 13 10.51 -11.15 -5.97
C GLY A 13 10.30 -10.48 -4.60
N GLN A 14 11.37 -10.05 -3.91
CA GLN A 14 11.27 -9.38 -2.62
C GLN A 14 10.65 -7.99 -2.77
N PHE A 15 9.88 -7.58 -1.76
CA PHE A 15 9.32 -6.24 -1.68
C PHE A 15 10.13 -5.37 -0.72
N GLY A 16 10.29 -4.11 -1.08
CA GLY A 16 10.91 -3.07 -0.26
C GLY A 16 10.02 -1.84 -0.18
N LEU A 17 10.08 -1.15 0.96
CA LEU A 17 9.34 0.08 1.18
C LEU A 17 10.19 1.06 1.99
N ALA A 18 10.18 2.33 1.61
CA ALA A 18 10.77 3.42 2.37
C ALA A 18 9.78 4.59 2.43
N ILE A 19 9.74 5.28 3.58
CA ILE A 19 8.83 6.39 3.82
C ILE A 19 9.52 7.43 4.71
N SER A 20 9.31 8.71 4.40
CA SER A 20 9.76 9.83 5.20
C SER A 20 8.59 10.77 5.46
N SER A 21 8.50 11.27 6.68
CA SER A 21 7.45 12.18 7.10
C SER A 21 7.91 13.06 8.25
N SER A 22 7.28 14.22 8.40
CA SER A 22 7.37 15.02 9.63
C SER A 22 6.66 14.36 10.81
N SER A 23 5.83 13.34 10.60
CA SER A 23 5.17 12.60 11.68
C SER A 23 6.09 11.53 12.28
N PRO A 24 6.23 11.47 13.62
CA PRO A 24 7.00 10.42 14.29
C PRO A 24 6.47 9.02 13.98
N ALA A 25 7.38 8.04 13.92
CA ALA A 25 7.07 6.62 13.75
C ALA A 25 6.12 6.32 12.57
N VAL A 26 6.25 7.07 11.46
CA VAL A 26 5.34 6.96 10.30
C VAL A 26 5.29 5.54 9.73
N ALA A 27 6.43 4.84 9.65
CA ALA A 27 6.50 3.49 9.10
C ALA A 27 5.57 2.51 9.82
N ALA A 28 5.43 2.62 11.14
CA ALA A 28 4.59 1.70 11.93
C ALA A 28 3.10 1.75 11.56
N ARG A 29 2.65 2.83 10.91
CA ARG A 29 1.23 3.04 10.53
C ARG A 29 1.00 3.00 9.02
N CYS A 30 2.06 3.11 8.23
CA CYS A 30 1.98 3.37 6.81
C CYS A 30 2.69 2.33 5.95
N ALA A 31 3.62 1.54 6.50
CA ALA A 31 4.47 0.63 5.75
C ALA A 31 4.04 -0.83 5.93
N PHE A 32 3.50 -1.45 4.88
CA PHE A 32 3.04 -2.83 4.91
C PHE A 32 3.63 -3.64 3.77
N ALA A 33 4.09 -4.85 4.07
CA ALA A 33 4.56 -5.80 3.07
C ALA A 33 4.22 -7.23 3.49
N ARG A 34 3.89 -8.08 2.52
CA ARG A 34 3.66 -9.51 2.70
C ARG A 34 4.43 -10.27 1.62
N ALA A 35 5.31 -11.16 2.06
CA ALA A 35 6.18 -11.92 1.16
C ALA A 35 5.37 -12.69 0.11
N GLY A 36 5.77 -12.60 -1.16
CA GLY A 36 5.09 -13.26 -2.28
C GLY A 36 3.75 -12.63 -2.70
N VAL A 37 3.21 -11.68 -1.93
CA VAL A 37 1.88 -11.08 -2.15
C VAL A 37 1.98 -9.65 -2.69
N GLY A 38 2.62 -8.76 -1.93
CA GLY A 38 2.64 -7.34 -2.27
C GLY A 38 3.24 -6.45 -1.20
N ALA A 39 3.30 -5.15 -1.50
CA ALA A 39 3.60 -4.11 -0.54
C ALA A 39 2.70 -2.89 -0.75
N VAL A 40 2.35 -2.22 0.35
CA VAL A 40 1.35 -1.16 0.41
C VAL A 40 1.83 -0.04 1.32
N ALA A 41 1.76 1.19 0.82
CA ALA A 41 1.94 2.41 1.59
C ALA A 41 0.59 3.13 1.77
N THR A 42 0.19 3.44 3.01
CA THR A 42 -1.05 4.18 3.31
C THR A 42 -0.73 5.53 3.94
N GLN A 43 -1.01 6.63 3.24
CA GLN A 43 -0.71 8.01 3.60
C GLN A 43 -1.75 8.93 2.94
N ASN A 44 -1.68 10.26 2.91
CA ASN A 44 -1.86 11.11 4.08
C ASN A 44 -3.14 10.75 4.91
N VAL A 45 -3.30 11.31 6.11
CA VAL A 45 -4.42 11.03 7.04
C VAL A 45 -4.75 9.52 7.06
N THR A 46 -3.72 8.74 7.35
CA THR A 46 -3.75 7.29 7.11
C THR A 46 -4.83 6.60 7.95
N ASN A 47 -5.52 5.64 7.33
CA ASN A 47 -6.14 4.53 8.03
C ASN A 47 -5.19 3.32 7.93
N PRO A 48 -4.52 2.91 9.02
CA PRO A 48 -3.60 1.77 9.00
C PRO A 48 -4.26 0.45 8.58
N ALA A 49 -5.58 0.31 8.75
CA ALA A 49 -6.31 -0.88 8.34
C ALA A 49 -6.33 -1.10 6.82
N LEU A 50 -6.14 -0.04 6.02
CA LEU A 50 -6.07 -0.14 4.56
C LEU A 50 -4.87 -0.99 4.09
N GLY A 51 -3.76 -1.00 4.83
CA GLY A 51 -2.58 -1.78 4.48
C GLY A 51 -2.87 -3.29 4.41
N PRO A 52 -3.28 -3.90 5.53
CA PRO A 52 -3.74 -5.30 5.56
C PRO A 52 -4.89 -5.57 4.60
N ALA A 53 -5.89 -4.68 4.53
CA ALA A 53 -7.07 -4.88 3.69
C ALA A 53 -6.76 -4.92 2.17
N VAL A 54 -5.76 -4.15 1.71
CA VAL A 54 -5.26 -4.23 0.33
C VAL A 54 -4.42 -5.50 0.15
N LEU A 55 -3.54 -5.83 1.10
CA LEU A 55 -2.73 -7.06 1.03
C LEU A 55 -3.59 -8.33 0.99
N ASP A 56 -4.70 -8.39 1.73
CA ASP A 56 -5.62 -9.52 1.70
C ASP A 56 -6.30 -9.69 0.34
N ARG A 57 -6.68 -8.57 -0.31
CA ARG A 57 -7.23 -8.58 -1.67
C ARG A 57 -6.17 -9.03 -2.71
N LEU A 58 -4.93 -8.58 -2.55
CA LEU A 58 -3.80 -9.02 -3.40
C LEU A 58 -3.53 -10.52 -3.23
N ASP A 59 -3.60 -11.03 -2.00
CA ASP A 59 -3.41 -12.46 -1.69
C ASP A 59 -4.51 -13.31 -2.34
N ALA A 60 -5.74 -12.80 -2.34
CA ALA A 60 -6.88 -13.38 -3.06
C ALA A 60 -6.78 -13.28 -4.60
N GLY A 61 -5.71 -12.68 -5.12
CA GLY A 61 -5.41 -12.63 -6.56
C GLY A 61 -5.89 -11.39 -7.30
N ALA A 62 -6.39 -10.37 -6.59
CA ALA A 62 -6.72 -9.09 -7.20
C ALA A 62 -5.48 -8.37 -7.76
N THR A 63 -5.67 -7.54 -8.76
CA THR A 63 -4.63 -6.61 -9.24
C THR A 63 -4.39 -5.51 -8.22
N ALA A 64 -3.23 -4.82 -8.27
CA ALA A 64 -2.99 -3.64 -7.43
C ALA A 64 -4.11 -2.59 -7.53
N ARG A 65 -4.67 -2.39 -8.73
CA ARG A 65 -5.78 -1.47 -8.96
C ARG A 65 -7.05 -1.91 -8.25
N ASP A 66 -7.49 -3.15 -8.48
CA ASP A 66 -8.76 -3.65 -7.94
C ASP A 66 -8.68 -3.79 -6.42
N ALA A 67 -7.52 -4.19 -5.89
CA ALA A 67 -7.29 -4.27 -4.45
C ALA A 67 -7.42 -2.90 -3.77
N VAL A 68 -6.81 -1.86 -4.35
CA VAL A 68 -6.90 -0.50 -3.80
C VAL A 68 -8.31 0.07 -3.95
N ILE A 69 -8.92 0.00 -5.13
CA ILE A 69 -10.29 0.50 -5.36
C ILE A 69 -11.27 -0.21 -4.42
N GLY A 70 -11.17 -1.53 -4.30
CA GLY A 70 -12.01 -2.32 -3.42
C GLY A 70 -11.83 -1.98 -1.94
N ALA A 71 -10.62 -1.63 -1.50
CA ALA A 71 -10.37 -1.21 -0.12
C ALA A 71 -10.84 0.22 0.16
N ILE A 72 -10.69 1.13 -0.81
CA ILE A 72 -11.12 2.52 -0.71
C ILE A 72 -12.64 2.67 -0.75
N ALA A 73 -13.36 1.77 -1.44
CA ALA A 73 -14.82 1.80 -1.51
C ALA A 73 -15.51 1.70 -0.14
N ASP A 74 -14.83 1.11 0.85
CA ASP A 74 -15.33 0.94 2.22
C ASP A 74 -14.99 2.16 3.14
N GLU A 75 -14.22 3.13 2.66
CA GLU A 75 -13.84 4.31 3.44
C GLU A 75 -14.96 5.35 3.51
N ALA A 76 -15.24 5.86 4.70
CA ALA A 76 -16.18 6.96 4.89
C ALA A 76 -15.69 8.29 4.27
N HIS A 77 -14.37 8.47 4.17
CA HIS A 77 -13.76 9.68 3.64
C HIS A 77 -12.57 9.35 2.73
N PRO A 78 -12.82 8.80 1.53
CA PRO A 78 -11.78 8.33 0.62
C PRO A 78 -10.87 9.46 0.11
N ASP A 79 -11.38 10.69 0.03
CA ASP A 79 -10.64 11.88 -0.42
C ASP A 79 -9.52 12.32 0.54
N TYR A 80 -9.54 11.83 1.79
CA TYR A 80 -8.43 12.05 2.73
C TYR A 80 -7.38 10.94 2.68
N ARG A 81 -7.57 9.89 1.85
CA ARG A 81 -6.67 8.75 1.76
C ARG A 81 -5.81 8.85 0.50
N GLN A 82 -4.59 8.37 0.63
CA GLN A 82 -3.65 8.07 -0.43
C GLN A 82 -3.06 6.68 -0.20
N VAL A 83 -3.19 5.80 -1.18
CA VAL A 83 -2.74 4.41 -1.06
C VAL A 83 -1.94 4.05 -2.30
N LEU A 84 -0.70 3.63 -2.10
CA LEU A 84 0.16 3.07 -3.15
C LEU A 84 0.29 1.57 -2.87
N ALA A 85 -0.01 0.73 -3.85
CA ALA A 85 0.19 -0.71 -3.77
C ALA A 85 1.01 -1.22 -4.96
N THR A 86 1.86 -2.21 -4.71
CA THR A 86 2.58 -3.00 -5.72
C THR A 86 2.25 -4.47 -5.50
N ASP A 87 1.77 -5.15 -6.54
CA ASP A 87 1.41 -6.58 -6.48
C ASP A 87 2.58 -7.52 -6.85
N ARG A 88 2.36 -8.83 -6.75
CA ARG A 88 3.35 -9.88 -7.07
C ARG A 88 3.90 -9.87 -8.49
N THR A 89 3.23 -9.20 -9.42
CA THR A 89 3.73 -9.04 -10.81
C THR A 89 4.63 -7.80 -10.95
N GLY A 90 4.65 -6.91 -9.96
CA GLY A 90 5.30 -5.61 -10.00
C GLY A 90 4.39 -4.50 -10.54
N ALA A 91 3.16 -4.82 -10.97
CA ALA A 91 2.17 -3.80 -11.31
C ALA A 91 1.80 -3.00 -10.06
N SER A 92 1.62 -1.69 -10.24
CA SER A 92 1.37 -0.77 -9.14
C SER A 92 0.19 0.14 -9.44
N PHE A 93 -0.49 0.60 -8.40
CA PHE A 93 -1.60 1.54 -8.50
C PHE A 93 -1.58 2.51 -7.33
N ILE A 94 -2.06 3.74 -7.59
CA ILE A 94 -2.14 4.82 -6.61
C ILE A 94 -3.57 5.37 -6.58
N HIS A 95 -4.15 5.44 -5.39
CA HIS A 95 -5.26 6.36 -5.05
C HIS A 95 -4.66 7.57 -4.34
N SER A 96 -5.08 8.79 -4.67
CA SER A 96 -4.57 10.05 -4.09
C SER A 96 -5.59 11.16 -4.14
#